data_AF-I3YIV9-F1
#
_entry.id   AF-I3YIV9-F1
#
_cell.length_a   1.000
_cell.length_b   1.000
_cell.length_c   1.000
_cell.angle_alpha   90.00
_cell.angle_beta   90.00
_cell.angle_gamma   90.00
#
_symmetry.space_group_name_H-M   'P 1'
#
loop_
_entity.id
_entity.type
_entity.pdbx_description
1 polymer ?
#
loop_
_entity_poly.entity_id
_entity_poly.type
_entity_poly.pdbx_seq_one_letter_code
_entity_poly.pdbx_strand_id
1 'polypeptide(L)'
;MTRSYYDARPSKFEAVGNGSYIYRWDIQEEAAPQQIMAEGEDQPAAESSRTQYSCYEVIVWASVSSNKITEAVIRAMWDANYEQKLINEYNAANLGVYGGSKSSDEAKAKIASYKDFLAARAALKAQIDADCAELNIE
;
A
#
# COMPACT_ATOMS: atom_id res chain seq x y z
N MET A 1 4.04 4.81 -3.81
CA MET A 1 2.57 4.73 -3.99
C MET A 1 1.92 5.94 -3.32
N THR A 2 0.94 6.58 -3.96
CA THR A 2 0.18 7.71 -3.39
C THR A 2 -1.17 7.22 -2.91
N ARG A 3 -1.73 7.83 -1.85
CA ARG A 3 -3.09 7.52 -1.39
C ARG A 3 -4.12 8.29 -2.21
N SER A 4 -5.25 7.65 -2.47
CA SER A 4 -6.45 8.26 -3.05
C SER A 4 -7.42 8.63 -1.93
N TYR A 5 -8.14 9.74 -2.10
CA TYR A 5 -9.03 10.30 -1.08
C TYR A 5 -10.49 10.34 -1.58
N TYR A 6 -11.41 9.99 -0.68
CA TYR A 6 -12.83 9.82 -0.99
C TYR A 6 -13.69 10.48 0.09
N ASP A 7 -14.78 11.15 -0.31
CA ASP A 7 -15.74 11.73 0.63
C ASP A 7 -16.65 10.67 1.30
N ALA A 8 -16.78 9.50 0.69
CA ALA A 8 -17.51 8.34 1.22
C ALA A 8 -16.60 7.11 1.27
N ARG A 9 -16.89 6.16 2.18
CA ARG A 9 -16.08 4.96 2.32
C ARG A 9 -16.07 4.16 1.01
N PRO A 10 -14.92 3.98 0.34
CA PRO A 10 -14.88 3.29 -0.94
C PRO A 10 -15.04 1.77 -0.75
N SER A 11 -15.51 1.07 -1.78
CA SER A 11 -15.53 -0.39 -1.78
C SER A 11 -14.11 -0.95 -1.94
N LYS A 12 -13.84 -2.09 -1.31
CA LYS A 12 -12.56 -2.81 -1.44
C LYS A 12 -12.29 -3.26 -2.88
N PHE A 13 -13.34 -3.50 -3.65
CA PHE A 13 -13.25 -4.03 -5.00
C PHE A 13 -14.37 -3.49 -5.88
N GLU A 14 -14.03 -3.07 -7.11
CA GLU A 14 -14.97 -2.44 -8.03
C GLU A 14 -14.61 -2.75 -9.49
N ALA A 15 -15.61 -3.07 -10.32
CA ALA A 15 -15.42 -3.30 -11.75
C ALA A 15 -15.44 -1.97 -12.53
N VAL A 16 -14.46 -1.76 -13.42
CA VAL A 16 -14.32 -0.53 -14.22
C VAL A 16 -15.09 -0.61 -15.56
N GLY A 17 -15.55 -1.80 -15.94
CA GLY A 17 -16.36 -2.01 -17.16
C GLY A 17 -15.58 -2.31 -18.44
N ASN A 18 -14.24 -2.26 -18.40
CA ASN A 18 -13.35 -2.62 -19.52
C ASN A 18 -12.65 -3.99 -19.31
N GLY A 19 -13.17 -4.83 -18.40
CA GLY A 19 -12.53 -6.09 -17.99
C GLY A 19 -11.42 -5.95 -16.95
N SER A 20 -11.22 -4.74 -16.40
CA SER A 20 -10.38 -4.47 -15.24
C SER A 20 -11.18 -4.15 -13.99
N TYR A 21 -10.51 -4.26 -12.86
CA TYR A 21 -11.05 -4.03 -11.53
C TYR A 21 -10.11 -3.12 -10.75
N ILE A 22 -10.67 -2.29 -9.86
CA ILE A 22 -9.91 -1.52 -8.89
C ILE A 22 -9.97 -2.29 -7.57
N TYR A 23 -8.81 -2.63 -7.04
CA TYR A 23 -8.66 -3.13 -5.68
C TYR A 23 -8.14 -2.01 -4.78
N ARG A 24 -8.81 -1.79 -3.64
CA ARG A 24 -8.48 -0.75 -2.67
C ARG A 24 -8.14 -1.38 -1.33
N TRP A 25 -6.98 -1.06 -0.79
CA TRP A 25 -6.53 -1.58 0.50
C TRP A 25 -6.07 -0.47 1.43
N ASP A 26 -5.92 -0.83 2.71
CA ASP A 26 -5.60 0.09 3.79
C ASP A 26 -6.56 1.29 3.82
N ILE A 27 -7.87 1.03 3.76
CA ILE A 27 -8.90 2.08 3.80
C ILE A 27 -8.98 2.63 5.24
N GLN A 28 -8.63 3.92 5.40
CA GLN A 28 -8.62 4.62 6.68
C GLN A 28 -9.63 5.77 6.68
N GLU A 29 -10.21 6.05 7.85
CA GLU A 29 -11.07 7.20 8.09
C GLU A 29 -10.22 8.34 8.65
N GLU A 30 -10.27 9.50 8.01
CA GLU A 30 -9.49 10.70 8.33
C GLU A 30 -10.42 11.90 8.56
N ALA A 31 -10.05 12.78 9.49
CA ALA A 31 -10.73 14.06 9.67
C ALA A 31 -10.07 15.11 8.78
N ALA A 32 -10.76 15.55 7.74
CA ALA A 32 -10.28 16.61 6.85
C ALA A 32 -10.83 17.97 7.31
N PRO A 33 -10.00 19.02 7.35
CA PRO A 33 -10.47 20.37 7.65
C PRO A 33 -11.43 20.84 6.55
N GLN A 34 -12.56 21.40 6.96
CA GLN A 34 -13.56 22.01 6.09
C GLN A 34 -13.82 23.44 6.58
N GLN A 35 -13.53 24.39 5.70
CA GLN A 35 -13.85 25.79 5.91
C GLN A 35 -15.29 26.06 5.45
N ILE A 36 -16.10 26.62 6.35
CA ILE A 36 -17.47 27.04 6.06
C ILE A 36 -17.39 28.52 5.69
N MET A 37 -17.72 28.84 4.44
CA MET A 37 -17.76 30.23 3.97
C MET A 37 -19.17 30.81 4.16
N ALA A 38 -19.27 32.03 4.67
CA ALA A 38 -20.52 32.80 4.67
C ALA A 38 -20.70 33.49 3.31
N GLU A 39 -21.94 33.57 2.82
CA GLU A 39 -22.21 34.27 1.56
C GLU A 39 -21.82 35.75 1.66
N GLY A 40 -20.86 36.17 0.84
CA GLY A 40 -20.40 37.56 0.75
C GLY A 40 -19.15 37.90 1.57
N GLU A 41 -18.52 36.93 2.24
CA GLU A 41 -17.28 37.14 3.01
C GLU A 41 -16.08 36.35 2.43
N ASP A 42 -14.90 37.00 2.39
CA ASP A 42 -13.62 36.40 1.94
C ASP A 42 -12.91 35.59 3.06
N GLN A 43 -13.48 35.52 4.26
CA GLN A 43 -12.91 34.80 5.40
C GLN A 43 -13.87 33.68 5.85
N PRO A 44 -13.33 32.51 6.24
CA PRO A 44 -14.15 31.39 6.69
C PRO A 44 -14.88 31.76 8.00
N ALA A 45 -16.20 31.61 7.99
CA ALA A 45 -17.07 31.89 9.12
C ALA A 45 -16.89 30.85 10.25
N ALA A 46 -16.50 29.62 9.91
CA ALA A 46 -16.14 28.59 10.86
C ALA A 46 -15.20 27.54 10.23
N GLU A 47 -14.33 26.95 11.04
CA GLU A 47 -13.61 25.73 10.70
C GLU A 47 -14.34 24.54 11.33
N SER A 48 -14.62 23.53 10.50
CA SER A 48 -15.22 22.25 10.92
C SER A 48 -14.37 21.10 10.40
N SER A 49 -14.61 19.89 10.86
CA SER A 49 -14.03 18.68 10.27
C SER A 49 -15.09 17.90 9.50
N ARG A 50 -14.71 17.39 8.33
CA ARG A 50 -15.49 16.39 7.59
C ARG A 50 -14.79 15.05 7.62
N THR A 51 -15.57 13.99 7.69
CA THR A 51 -15.05 12.63 7.50
C THR A 51 -14.63 12.46 6.05
N GLN A 52 -13.38 12.07 5.84
CA GLN A 52 -12.81 11.69 4.55
C GLN A 52 -12.21 10.29 4.69
N TYR A 53 -12.09 9.55 3.61
CA TYR A 53 -11.45 8.24 3.58
C TYR A 53 -10.23 8.27 2.69
N SER A 54 -9.15 7.60 3.09
CA SER A 54 -7.96 7.43 2.27
C SER A 54 -7.61 5.95 2.08
N CYS A 55 -7.12 5.59 0.90
CA CYS A 55 -6.67 4.22 0.62
C CYS A 55 -5.60 4.18 -0.46
N TYR A 56 -4.93 3.05 -0.59
CA TYR A 56 -4.17 2.73 -1.80
C TYR A 56 -5.06 1.98 -2.78
N GLU A 57 -4.79 2.14 -4.07
CA GLU A 57 -5.57 1.47 -5.11
C GLU A 57 -4.71 0.97 -6.27
N VAL A 58 -5.09 -0.15 -6.87
CA VAL A 58 -4.40 -0.73 -8.02
C VAL A 58 -5.39 -1.31 -9.01
N ILE A 59 -5.06 -1.22 -10.30
CA ILE A 59 -5.83 -1.84 -11.37
C ILE A 59 -5.39 -3.30 -11.51
N VAL A 60 -6.36 -4.21 -11.48
CA VAL A 60 -6.18 -5.65 -11.66
C VAL A 60 -6.96 -6.08 -12.90
N TRP A 61 -6.30 -6.72 -13.85
CA TRP A 61 -6.93 -7.24 -15.06
C TRP A 61 -7.51 -8.64 -14.82
N ALA A 62 -8.62 -8.98 -15.48
CA ALA A 62 -9.19 -10.34 -15.44
C ALA A 62 -8.18 -11.40 -15.92
N SER A 63 -8.17 -12.64 -15.44
CA SER A 63 -8.92 -13.33 -14.36
C SER A 63 -8.42 -12.98 -12.96
N VAL A 64 -9.30 -12.46 -12.10
CA VAL A 64 -8.92 -11.99 -10.76
C VAL A 64 -8.81 -13.15 -9.79
N SER A 65 -7.72 -13.18 -9.04
CA SER A 65 -7.49 -14.07 -7.91
C SER A 65 -6.69 -13.37 -6.82
N SER A 66 -6.67 -13.92 -5.60
CA SER A 66 -5.84 -13.35 -4.52
C SER A 66 -4.37 -13.17 -4.95
N ASN A 67 -3.81 -14.15 -5.66
CA ASN A 67 -2.43 -14.08 -6.15
C ASN A 67 -2.25 -12.95 -7.18
N LYS A 68 -3.21 -12.75 -8.09
CA LYS A 68 -3.14 -11.67 -9.08
C LYS A 68 -3.26 -10.29 -8.46
N ILE A 69 -4.11 -10.14 -7.46
CA ILE A 69 -4.22 -8.91 -6.67
C ILE A 69 -2.92 -8.67 -5.91
N THR A 70 -2.38 -9.69 -5.25
CA THR A 70 -1.08 -9.62 -4.57
C THR A 70 0.02 -9.17 -5.52
N GLU A 71 0.17 -9.81 -6.68
CA GLU A 71 1.16 -9.43 -7.70
C GLU A 71 1.02 -7.96 -8.13
N ALA A 72 -0.21 -7.49 -8.37
CA ALA A 72 -0.48 -6.11 -8.76
C ALA A 72 -0.10 -5.12 -7.64
N VAL A 73 -0.48 -5.42 -6.39
CA VAL A 73 -0.15 -4.59 -5.22
C VAL A 73 1.36 -4.52 -5.01
N ILE A 74 2.08 -5.66 -5.05
CA ILE A 74 3.55 -5.68 -4.88
C ILE A 74 4.22 -4.82 -5.97
N ARG A 75 3.79 -4.94 -7.23
CA ARG A 75 4.34 -4.16 -8.35
C ARG A 75 4.04 -2.66 -8.27
N ALA A 76 2.93 -2.28 -7.65
CA ALA A 76 2.57 -0.88 -7.43
C ALA A 76 3.36 -0.26 -6.26
N MET A 77 3.64 -1.07 -5.23
CA MET A 77 4.37 -0.65 -4.03
C MET A 77 5.88 -0.55 -4.26
N TRP A 78 6.45 -1.49 -5.02
CA TRP A 78 7.88 -1.63 -5.22
C TRP A 78 8.23 -1.87 -6.69
N ASP A 79 9.36 -1.30 -7.12
CA ASP A 79 9.89 -1.53 -8.46
C ASP A 79 10.15 -3.03 -8.71
N ALA A 80 10.07 -3.46 -9.98
CA ALA A 80 10.23 -4.86 -10.36
C ALA A 80 11.55 -5.50 -9.87
N ASN A 81 12.63 -4.71 -9.77
CA ASN A 81 13.95 -5.19 -9.34
C ASN A 81 14.23 -4.92 -7.84
N TYR A 82 13.28 -4.36 -7.10
CA TYR A 82 13.47 -3.95 -5.71
C TYR A 82 13.81 -5.15 -4.81
N GLU A 83 12.99 -6.20 -4.86
CA GLU A 83 13.23 -7.44 -4.09
C GLU A 83 14.58 -8.08 -4.45
N GLN A 84 14.92 -8.12 -5.74
CA GLN A 84 16.20 -8.71 -6.19
C GLN A 84 17.40 -7.93 -5.64
N LYS A 85 17.33 -6.59 -5.62
CA LYS A 85 18.38 -5.76 -4.99
C LYS A 85 18.50 -6.05 -3.49
N LEU A 86 17.38 -6.15 -2.77
CA LEU A 86 17.39 -6.47 -1.34
C LEU A 86 17.98 -7.87 -1.07
N ILE A 87 17.65 -8.87 -1.89
CA ILE A 87 18.23 -10.22 -1.78
C ILE A 87 19.75 -10.16 -1.99
N ASN A 88 20.23 -9.40 -2.97
CA ASN A 88 21.66 -9.25 -3.21
C ASN A 88 22.36 -8.57 -2.03
N GLU A 89 21.78 -7.49 -1.50
CA GLU A 89 22.32 -6.80 -0.32
C GLU A 89 22.32 -7.69 0.92
N TYR A 90 21.25 -8.46 1.14
CA TYR A 90 21.14 -9.43 2.23
C TYR A 90 22.22 -10.51 2.14
N ASN A 91 22.44 -11.06 0.95
CA ASN A 91 23.47 -12.07 0.73
C ASN A 91 24.88 -11.49 0.91
N ALA A 92 25.15 -10.31 0.35
CA ALA A 92 26.43 -9.61 0.52
C ALA A 92 26.72 -9.29 2.01
N ALA A 93 25.70 -8.87 2.76
CA ALA A 93 25.81 -8.65 4.21
C ALA A 93 26.16 -9.94 4.97
N ASN A 94 25.50 -11.05 4.64
CA ASN A 94 25.78 -12.35 5.26
C ASN A 94 27.18 -12.89 4.91
N LEU A 95 27.70 -12.56 3.73
CA LEU A 95 29.06 -12.90 3.29
C LEU A 95 30.14 -11.95 3.86
N GLY A 96 29.76 -10.94 4.65
CA GLY A 96 30.70 -10.00 5.25
C GLY A 96 31.24 -8.94 4.28
N VAL A 97 30.59 -8.74 3.13
CA VAL A 97 30.96 -7.70 2.16
C VAL A 97 30.79 -6.29 2.77
N TYR A 98 29.79 -6.13 3.64
CA TYR A 98 29.53 -4.89 4.38
C TYR A 98 30.14 -4.95 5.79
N GLY A 99 30.99 -3.98 6.12
CA GLY A 99 31.67 -3.88 7.41
C GLY A 99 32.52 -5.09 7.82
N GLY A 100 32.92 -5.97 6.88
CA GLY A 100 33.82 -7.11 7.11
C GLY A 100 33.24 -8.29 7.90
N SER A 101 31.97 -8.20 8.35
CA SER A 101 31.28 -9.23 9.11
C SER A 101 29.77 -9.01 9.08
N LYS A 102 29.00 -10.10 9.08
CA LYS A 102 27.53 -10.07 9.20
C LYS A 102 27.02 -9.40 10.48
N SER A 103 27.87 -9.26 11.50
CA SER A 103 27.56 -8.62 12.76
C SER A 103 27.89 -7.12 12.79
N SER A 104 28.46 -6.58 11.71
CA SER A 104 28.68 -5.14 11.57
C SER A 104 27.34 -4.40 11.51
N ASP A 105 27.33 -3.13 11.91
CA ASP A 105 26.09 -2.34 11.90
C ASP A 105 25.58 -2.07 10.47
N GLU A 106 26.50 -1.94 9.50
CA GLU A 106 26.16 -1.85 8.09
C GLU A 106 25.47 -3.13 7.58
N ALA A 107 26.03 -4.31 7.90
CA ALA A 107 25.45 -5.60 7.51
C ALA A 107 24.08 -5.82 8.17
N LYS A 108 23.94 -5.48 9.46
CA LYS A 108 22.65 -5.57 10.17
C LYS A 108 21.58 -4.72 9.51
N ALA A 109 21.91 -3.50 9.08
CA ALA A 109 20.95 -2.63 8.39
C ALA A 109 20.44 -3.25 7.09
N LYS A 110 21.35 -3.80 6.25
CA LYS A 110 20.97 -4.50 5.01
C LYS A 110 20.13 -5.76 5.26
N ILE A 111 20.49 -6.52 6.29
CA ILE A 111 19.73 -7.71 6.71
C ILE A 111 18.32 -7.31 7.18
N ALA A 112 18.21 -6.22 7.96
CA ALA A 112 16.94 -5.70 8.44
C ALA A 112 16.04 -5.24 7.28
N SER A 113 16.58 -4.49 6.31
CA SER A 113 15.80 -4.00 5.17
C SER A 113 15.09 -5.12 4.39
N TYR A 114 15.76 -6.25 4.15
CA TYR A 114 15.11 -7.38 3.47
C TYR A 114 14.05 -8.06 4.36
N LYS A 115 14.29 -8.19 5.67
CA LYS A 115 13.30 -8.73 6.61
C LYS A 115 12.06 -7.84 6.71
N ASP A 116 12.25 -6.54 6.77
CA ASP A 116 11.15 -5.56 6.82
C ASP A 116 10.30 -5.63 5.54
N PHE A 117 10.95 -5.76 4.38
CA PHE A 117 10.24 -6.00 3.12
C PHE A 117 9.43 -7.30 3.13
N LEU A 118 10.00 -8.42 3.62
CA LEU A 118 9.28 -9.68 3.73
C LEU A 118 8.09 -9.59 4.69
N ALA A 119 8.24 -8.89 5.82
CA ALA A 119 7.17 -8.65 6.77
C ALA A 119 6.04 -7.82 6.16
N ALA A 120 6.38 -6.73 5.45
CA ALA A 120 5.41 -5.90 4.74
C ALA A 120 4.66 -6.70 3.66
N ARG A 121 5.37 -7.52 2.88
CA ARG A 121 4.78 -8.41 1.86
C ARG A 121 3.84 -9.44 2.48
N ALA A 122 4.21 -10.03 3.62
CA ALA A 122 3.37 -10.99 4.33
C ALA A 122 2.10 -10.33 4.87
N ALA A 123 2.20 -9.13 5.45
CA ALA A 123 1.05 -8.38 5.94
C ALA A 123 0.08 -7.99 4.82
N LEU A 124 0.60 -7.50 3.68
CA LEU A 124 -0.22 -7.20 2.50
C LEU A 124 -0.92 -8.46 1.99
N LYS A 125 -0.21 -9.58 1.90
CA LYS A 125 -0.83 -10.84 1.46
C LYS A 125 -1.93 -11.29 2.41
N ALA A 126 -1.71 -11.24 3.72
CA ALA A 126 -2.73 -11.61 4.70
C ALA A 126 -3.98 -10.73 4.61
N GLN A 127 -3.80 -9.43 4.41
CA GLN A 127 -4.91 -8.50 4.16
C GLN A 127 -5.67 -8.85 2.88
N ILE A 128 -4.94 -9.06 1.77
CA ILE A 128 -5.55 -9.39 0.47
C ILE A 128 -6.29 -10.72 0.54
N ASP A 129 -5.74 -11.74 1.21
CA ASP A 129 -6.39 -13.03 1.38
C ASP A 129 -7.70 -12.89 2.18
N ALA A 130 -7.70 -12.09 3.25
CA ALA A 130 -8.91 -11.79 4.01
C ALA A 130 -9.96 -11.05 3.18
N ASP A 131 -9.54 -10.02 2.44
CA ASP A 131 -10.44 -9.24 1.57
C ASP A 131 -11.01 -10.11 0.44
N CYS A 132 -10.21 -10.99 -0.16
CA CYS A 132 -10.67 -11.94 -1.18
C CYS A 132 -11.68 -12.93 -0.61
N ALA A 133 -11.45 -13.45 0.60
CA ALA A 133 -12.38 -14.34 1.26
C ALA A 133 -13.75 -13.66 1.53
N GLU A 134 -13.74 -12.40 1.98
CA GLU A 134 -14.98 -11.62 2.17
C GLU A 134 -15.73 -11.38 0.85
N LEU A 135 -15.00 -11.22 -0.25
CA LEU A 135 -15.54 -10.91 -1.58
C LEU A 135 -15.86 -12.15 -2.42
N ASN A 136 -15.59 -13.36 -1.92
CA ASN A 136 -15.69 -14.63 -2.65
C ASN A 136 -14.84 -14.65 -3.95
N ILE A 137 -13.60 -14.15 -3.85
CA ILE A 137 -12.58 -14.21 -4.90
C ILE A 137 -11.63 -15.38 -4.57
N GLU A 138 -11.43 -16.28 -5.53
CA GLU A 138 -10.54 -17.45 -5.38
C GLU A 138 -9.03 -17.12 -5.40
#